data_AF-A0A955DWW9-F1
#
_entry.id   AF-A0A955DWW9-F1
#
_cell.length_a   1.000
_cell.length_b   1.000
_cell.length_c   1.000
_cell.angle_alpha   90.00
_cell.angle_beta   90.00
_cell.angle_gamma   90.00
#
_symmetry.space_group_name_H-M   'P 1'
#
loop_
_entity.id
_entity.type
_entity.pdbx_description
1 polymer ?
#
loop_
_entity_poly.entity_id
_entity_poly.type
_entity_poly.pdbx_seq_one_letter_code
_entity_poly.pdbx_strand_id
1 'polypeptide(L)'
;MDSAYTVDRLGTAAATIYAELTSQLVSMRATRTGELPPGTFTRKSKSGRDYWYIQYAEAGQKRQVYVGPDDDDTRATMRRLQDGWTDLHADRVATARLVSMLQSAGVHSVDGATARVLEVLEAQGVFDVGVVLVGSLAFLAYEGMLGVSWSSSYRTADIDLASPGRIEVAVPASLPDVLAKTGLPFAAIPALDPRSPSTAFKVRRQQL
;
A
#
# COMPACT_ATOMS: atom_id res chain seq x y z
N MET A 1 -22.45 13.97 -29.98
CA MET A 1 -21.69 14.03 -28.72
C MET A 1 -22.69 13.83 -27.61
N ASP A 2 -22.91 12.58 -27.21
CA ASP A 2 -23.71 12.26 -26.02
C ASP A 2 -23.40 10.79 -25.65
N SER A 3 -22.35 10.61 -24.87
CA SER A 3 -22.16 9.41 -24.06
C SER A 3 -21.95 9.93 -22.66
N ALA A 4 -23.05 10.42 -22.09
CA ALA A 4 -23.10 10.90 -20.72
C ALA A 4 -22.67 9.77 -19.80
N TYR A 5 -21.79 10.09 -18.86
CA TYR A 5 -21.41 9.23 -17.75
C TYR A 5 -22.67 8.67 -17.09
N THR A 6 -22.90 7.36 -17.21
CA THR A 6 -24.00 6.72 -16.50
C THR A 6 -23.48 6.35 -15.12
N VAL A 7 -24.21 6.76 -14.09
CA VAL A 7 -23.89 6.49 -12.70
C VAL A 7 -24.95 5.53 -12.19
N ASP A 8 -24.54 4.31 -11.89
CA ASP A 8 -25.42 3.30 -11.33
C ASP A 8 -25.36 3.36 -9.80
N ARG A 9 -26.50 3.29 -9.13
CA ARG A 9 -26.54 3.24 -7.67
C ARG A 9 -26.16 1.84 -7.20
N LEU A 10 -25.21 1.76 -6.28
CA LEU A 10 -24.95 0.52 -5.54
C LEU A 10 -26.12 0.25 -4.59
N GLY A 11 -26.39 -1.03 -4.34
CA GLY A 11 -27.40 -1.43 -3.34
C GLY A 11 -27.04 -0.90 -1.95
N THR A 12 -28.05 -0.69 -1.10
CA THR A 12 -27.86 -0.19 0.28
C THR A 12 -26.89 -1.04 1.11
N ALA A 13 -26.85 -2.35 0.88
CA ALA A 13 -25.90 -3.26 1.51
C ALA A 13 -24.43 -2.89 1.21
N ALA A 14 -24.13 -2.39 0.00
CA ALA A 14 -22.78 -2.00 -0.37
C ALA A 14 -22.26 -0.82 0.46
N ALA A 15 -23.13 0.15 0.77
CA ALA A 15 -22.77 1.28 1.62
C ALA A 15 -22.42 0.81 3.04
N THR A 16 -23.17 -0.15 3.60
CA THR A 16 -22.87 -0.74 4.91
C THR A 16 -21.53 -1.48 4.90
N ILE A 17 -21.28 -2.31 3.88
CA ILE A 17 -20.03 -3.05 3.74
C ILE A 17 -18.84 -2.09 3.60
N TYR A 18 -19.00 -1.00 2.83
CA TYR A 18 -17.96 0.02 2.67
C TYR A 18 -17.66 0.75 3.99
N ALA A 19 -18.68 1.10 4.76
CA ALA A 19 -18.50 1.74 6.06
C ALA A 19 -17.79 0.81 7.05
N GLU A 20 -18.13 -0.47 7.05
CA GLU A 20 -17.45 -1.49 7.86
C GLU A 20 -15.98 -1.64 7.45
N LEU A 21 -15.71 -1.79 6.14
CA LEU A 21 -14.35 -1.88 5.60
C LEU A 21 -13.52 -0.66 6.00
N THR A 22 -14.06 0.53 5.84
CA THR A 22 -13.35 1.78 6.17
C THR A 22 -13.05 1.86 7.67
N SER A 23 -14.00 1.47 8.53
CA SER A 23 -13.81 1.45 9.98
C SER A 23 -12.71 0.47 10.40
N GLN A 24 -12.70 -0.73 9.80
CA GLN A 24 -11.65 -1.73 10.05
C GLN A 24 -10.28 -1.23 9.57
N LEU A 25 -10.19 -0.67 8.36
CA LEU A 25 -8.93 -0.15 7.81
C LEU A 25 -8.34 1.01 8.64
N VAL A 26 -9.19 1.90 9.18
CA VAL A 26 -8.76 2.97 10.08
C VAL A 26 -8.18 2.40 11.38
N SER A 27 -8.85 1.41 11.97
CA SER A 27 -8.37 0.71 13.17
C SER A 27 -7.02 0.02 12.93
N MET A 28 -6.90 -0.71 11.81
CA MET A 28 -5.67 -1.40 11.42
C MET A 28 -4.49 -0.43 11.18
N ARG A 29 -4.75 0.77 10.65
CA ARG A 29 -3.69 1.77 10.44
C ARG A 29 -3.18 2.35 11.76
N ALA A 30 -4.08 2.56 12.73
CA ALA A 30 -3.71 3.06 14.04
C ALA A 30 -2.77 2.12 14.80
N THR A 31 -2.96 0.80 14.66
CA THR A 31 -2.11 -0.22 15.31
C THR A 31 -0.76 -0.40 14.62
N ARG A 32 -0.64 -0.12 13.32
CA ARG A 32 0.59 -0.36 12.53
C ARG A 32 1.73 0.63 12.79
N THR A 33 1.47 1.79 13.37
CA THR A 33 2.47 2.88 13.44
C THR A 33 3.54 2.58 14.49
N GLY A 34 4.78 2.35 14.04
CA GLY A 34 5.96 2.17 14.91
C GLY A 34 6.26 0.72 15.32
N GLU A 35 5.50 -0.26 14.85
CA GLU A 35 5.73 -1.68 15.15
C GLU A 35 6.70 -2.36 14.17
N LEU A 36 7.39 -3.39 14.64
CA LEU A 36 8.25 -4.23 13.79
C LEU A 36 7.38 -5.06 12.82
N PRO A 37 7.83 -5.23 11.56
CA PRO A 37 7.00 -5.85 10.52
C PRO A 37 6.67 -7.31 10.83
N PRO A 38 5.49 -7.82 10.43
CA PRO A 38 5.19 -9.26 10.47
C PRO A 38 6.19 -10.09 9.67
N GLY A 39 6.66 -11.19 10.25
CA GLY A 39 7.63 -12.06 9.59
C GLY A 39 7.94 -13.34 10.33
N THR A 40 9.12 -13.90 10.08
CA THR A 40 9.62 -15.09 10.76
C THR A 40 10.79 -14.70 11.64
N PHE A 41 10.75 -15.08 12.92
CA PHE A 41 11.90 -14.92 13.80
C PHE A 41 13.03 -15.86 13.39
N THR A 42 14.24 -15.31 13.27
CA THR A 42 15.45 -16.03 12.92
C THR A 42 16.56 -15.66 13.90
N ARG A 43 17.30 -16.67 14.37
CA ARG A 43 18.41 -16.49 15.31
C ARG A 43 19.74 -16.50 14.59
N LYS A 44 20.66 -15.62 15.01
CA LYS A 44 22.03 -15.58 14.52
C LYS A 44 23.02 -15.51 15.68
N SER A 45 24.04 -16.36 15.65
CA SER A 45 25.12 -16.35 16.62
C SER A 45 26.27 -15.48 16.11
N LYS A 46 26.74 -14.54 16.93
CA LYS A 46 27.91 -13.70 16.64
C LYS A 46 28.74 -13.54 17.91
N SER A 47 30.02 -13.93 17.85
CA SER A 47 30.98 -13.83 18.96
C SER A 47 30.46 -14.45 20.28
N GLY A 48 29.86 -15.64 20.20
CA GLY A 48 29.36 -16.38 21.36
C GLY A 48 28.05 -15.87 21.97
N ARG A 49 27.38 -14.90 21.33
CA ARG A 49 26.05 -14.41 21.73
C ARG A 49 25.05 -14.62 20.61
N ASP A 50 23.82 -14.92 20.99
CA ASP A 50 22.70 -15.10 20.07
C ASP A 50 21.88 -13.82 19.96
N TYR A 51 21.38 -13.57 18.74
CA TYR A 51 20.64 -12.38 18.37
C TYR A 51 19.42 -12.76 17.53
N TRP A 52 18.29 -12.13 17.82
CA TRP A 52 17.04 -12.32 17.11
C TRP A 52 16.83 -11.26 16.03
N TYR A 53 16.34 -11.73 14.88
CA TYR A 53 15.98 -10.92 13.73
C TYR A 53 14.61 -11.35 13.24
N ILE A 54 13.79 -10.39 12.81
CA ILE A 54 12.59 -10.68 12.02
C ILE A 54 12.98 -10.69 10.56
N GLN A 55 12.65 -11.78 9.89
CA GLN A 55 12.85 -11.96 8.47
C GLN A 55 11.51 -11.85 7.75
N TYR A 56 11.40 -10.94 6.79
CA TYR A 56 10.16 -10.69 6.05
C TYR A 56 10.47 -10.39 4.58
N ALA A 57 9.44 -10.46 3.74
CA ALA A 57 9.52 -10.04 2.36
C ALA A 57 9.00 -8.61 2.25
N GLU A 58 9.79 -7.74 1.65
CA GLU A 58 9.40 -6.39 1.27
C GLU A 58 9.74 -6.23 -0.19
N ALA A 59 8.84 -5.71 -1.03
CA ALA A 59 9.22 -5.43 -2.41
C ALA A 59 9.68 -6.67 -3.22
N GLY A 60 9.31 -7.89 -2.79
CA GLY A 60 9.79 -9.14 -3.40
C GLY A 60 11.22 -9.53 -2.98
N GLN A 61 11.84 -8.75 -2.10
CA GLN A 61 13.17 -8.98 -1.55
C GLN A 61 13.09 -9.40 -0.09
N LYS A 62 13.97 -10.31 0.30
CA LYS A 62 14.09 -10.78 1.67
C LYS A 62 14.84 -9.73 2.51
N ARG A 63 14.20 -9.23 3.55
CA ARG A 63 14.76 -8.25 4.49
C ARG A 63 14.82 -8.83 5.89
N GLN A 64 15.71 -8.26 6.70
CA GLN A 64 15.85 -8.62 8.11
C GLN A 64 15.96 -7.36 8.95
N VAL A 65 15.20 -7.31 10.04
CA VAL A 65 15.28 -6.26 11.06
C VAL A 65 15.72 -6.89 12.37
N TYR A 66 16.67 -6.25 13.02
CA TYR A 66 17.18 -6.68 14.32
C TYR A 66 16.13 -6.44 15.40
N VAL A 67 15.90 -7.44 16.25
CA VAL A 67 14.97 -7.35 17.39
C VAL A 67 15.72 -7.08 18.68
N GLY A 68 16.76 -7.88 18.96
CA GLY A 68 17.46 -7.85 20.24
C GLY A 68 18.41 -9.04 20.44
N PRO A 69 19.22 -9.06 21.50
CA PRO A 69 19.96 -10.24 21.94
C PRO A 69 19.02 -11.33 22.47
N ASP A 70 19.46 -12.58 22.62
CA ASP A 70 18.61 -13.67 23.13
C ASP A 70 18.45 -13.63 24.67
N ASP A 71 17.68 -12.65 25.17
CA ASP A 71 17.33 -12.46 26.58
C ASP A 71 15.80 -12.50 26.82
N ASP A 72 15.39 -12.43 28.09
CA ASP A 72 13.98 -12.54 28.48
C ASP A 72 13.13 -11.37 27.95
N ASP A 73 13.68 -10.15 27.89
CA ASP A 73 13.00 -8.97 27.37
C ASP A 73 12.74 -9.09 25.86
N THR A 74 13.73 -9.58 25.11
CA THR A 74 13.60 -9.85 23.68
C THR A 74 12.59 -10.96 23.43
N ARG A 75 12.61 -12.05 24.21
CA ARG A 75 11.61 -13.13 24.11
C ARG A 75 10.20 -12.65 24.46
N ALA A 76 10.03 -11.78 25.47
CA ALA A 76 8.74 -11.17 25.80
C ALA A 76 8.24 -10.26 24.66
N THR A 77 9.14 -9.50 24.03
CA THR A 77 8.82 -8.68 22.86
C THR A 77 8.41 -9.53 21.66
N MET A 78 9.12 -10.63 21.39
CA MET A 78 8.76 -11.56 20.32
C MET A 78 7.35 -12.17 20.51
N ARG A 79 6.98 -12.52 21.74
CA ARG A 79 5.61 -13.03 22.04
C ARG A 79 4.55 -11.98 21.73
N ARG A 80 4.72 -10.74 22.23
CA ARG A 80 3.78 -9.63 21.94
C ARG A 80 3.63 -9.38 20.45
N LEU A 81 4.73 -9.39 19.70
CA LEU A 81 4.72 -9.24 18.25
C LEU A 81 3.98 -10.40 17.57
N GLN A 82 4.21 -11.64 18.01
CA GLN A 82 3.56 -12.82 17.44
C GLN A 82 2.04 -12.80 17.65
N ASP A 83 1.58 -12.38 18.83
CA ASP A 83 0.16 -12.20 19.13
C ASP A 83 -0.43 -11.12 18.21
N GLY A 84 0.21 -9.96 18.11
CA GLY A 84 -0.21 -8.87 17.21
C GLY A 84 -0.23 -9.28 15.72
N TRP A 85 0.71 -10.11 15.27
CA TRP A 85 0.72 -10.60 13.89
C TRP A 85 -0.45 -11.55 13.58
N THR A 86 -0.92 -12.29 14.59
CA THR A 86 -2.09 -13.17 14.45
C THR A 86 -3.35 -12.33 14.25
N ASP A 87 -3.50 -11.26 15.04
CA ASP A 87 -4.61 -10.32 14.91
C ASP A 87 -4.58 -9.60 13.55
N LEU A 88 -3.39 -9.11 13.14
CA LEU A 88 -3.21 -8.50 11.81
C LEU A 88 -3.56 -9.44 10.66
N HIS A 89 -3.28 -10.74 10.80
CA HIS A 89 -3.66 -11.72 9.79
C HIS A 89 -5.19 -11.91 9.74
N ALA A 90 -5.84 -12.01 10.90
CA ALA A 90 -7.29 -12.11 10.98
C ALA A 90 -7.98 -10.89 10.37
N ASP A 91 -7.50 -9.69 10.67
CA ASP A 91 -7.99 -8.42 10.11
C ASP A 91 -7.83 -8.37 8.58
N ARG A 92 -6.70 -8.83 8.04
CA ARG A 92 -6.48 -8.94 6.59
C ARG A 92 -7.46 -9.89 5.92
N VAL A 93 -7.76 -11.03 6.56
CA VAL A 93 -8.75 -11.99 6.04
C VAL A 93 -10.16 -11.39 6.09
N ALA A 94 -10.52 -10.69 7.16
CA ALA A 94 -11.81 -10.03 7.30
C ALA A 94 -12.02 -8.93 6.26
N THR A 95 -11.06 -8.01 6.13
CA THR A 95 -11.09 -6.92 5.14
C THR A 95 -11.10 -7.43 3.71
N ALA A 96 -10.35 -8.49 3.37
CA ALA A 96 -10.39 -9.12 2.05
C ALA A 96 -11.79 -9.66 1.68
N ARG A 97 -12.54 -10.20 2.66
CA ARG A 97 -13.92 -10.63 2.44
C ARG A 97 -14.83 -9.44 2.12
N LEU A 98 -14.73 -8.35 2.87
CA LEU A 98 -15.51 -7.13 2.61
C LEU A 98 -15.21 -6.54 1.22
N VAL A 99 -13.93 -6.50 0.83
CA VAL A 99 -13.52 -6.09 -0.52
C VAL A 99 -14.14 -6.98 -1.59
N SER A 100 -14.12 -8.31 -1.41
CA SER A 100 -14.76 -9.24 -2.35
C SER A 100 -16.27 -9.00 -2.48
N MET A 101 -16.95 -8.70 -1.37
CA MET A 101 -18.38 -8.39 -1.37
C MET A 101 -18.68 -7.08 -2.11
N LEU A 102 -17.85 -6.05 -1.93
CA LEU A 102 -17.97 -4.79 -2.68
C LEU A 102 -17.75 -4.99 -4.17
N GLN A 103 -16.76 -5.81 -4.56
CA GLN A 103 -16.52 -6.15 -5.97
C GLN A 103 -17.72 -6.88 -6.58
N SER A 104 -18.31 -7.84 -5.85
CA SER A 104 -19.56 -8.50 -6.28
C SER A 104 -20.76 -7.54 -6.36
N ALA A 105 -20.74 -6.46 -5.58
CA ALA A 105 -21.77 -5.41 -5.64
C ALA A 105 -21.54 -4.40 -6.79
N GLY A 106 -20.43 -4.49 -7.53
CA GLY A 106 -20.14 -3.63 -8.68
C GLY A 106 -19.13 -2.50 -8.41
N VAL A 107 -18.46 -2.50 -7.26
CA VAL A 107 -17.31 -1.60 -7.00
C VAL A 107 -16.10 -2.09 -7.79
N HIS A 108 -15.45 -1.20 -8.52
CA HIS A 108 -14.31 -1.54 -9.35
C HIS A 108 -13.07 -1.85 -8.52
N SER A 109 -12.25 -2.76 -9.03
CA SER A 109 -10.90 -3.05 -8.54
C SER A 109 -9.84 -2.60 -9.54
N VAL A 110 -8.61 -2.47 -9.06
CA VAL A 110 -7.44 -2.16 -9.90
C VAL A 110 -6.70 -3.45 -10.26
N ASP A 111 -5.92 -3.41 -11.34
CA ASP A 111 -5.06 -4.53 -11.70
C ASP A 111 -3.91 -4.75 -10.70
N GLY A 112 -3.27 -5.93 -10.78
CA GLY A 112 -2.22 -6.31 -9.84
C GLY A 112 -0.96 -5.44 -9.90
N ALA A 113 -0.61 -4.85 -11.05
CA ALA A 113 0.54 -3.96 -11.16
C ALA A 113 0.24 -2.62 -10.47
N THR A 114 -0.96 -2.07 -10.72
CA THR A 114 -1.44 -0.86 -10.04
C THR A 114 -1.52 -1.06 -8.52
N ALA A 115 -2.13 -2.17 -8.06
CA ALA A 115 -2.18 -2.53 -6.65
C ALA A 115 -0.78 -2.62 -6.02
N ARG A 116 0.19 -3.21 -6.75
CA ARG A 116 1.57 -3.36 -6.28
C ARG A 116 2.27 -2.01 -6.10
N VAL A 117 2.06 -1.07 -7.00
CA VAL A 117 2.64 0.27 -6.86
C VAL A 117 2.05 0.97 -5.64
N LEU A 118 0.73 0.94 -5.48
CA LEU A 118 0.05 1.54 -4.31
C LEU A 118 0.51 0.92 -2.99
N GLU A 119 0.68 -0.40 -2.93
CA GLU A 119 1.22 -1.11 -1.76
C GLU A 119 2.63 -0.64 -1.40
N VAL A 120 3.51 -0.48 -2.39
CA VAL A 120 4.89 0.00 -2.14
C VAL A 120 4.90 1.47 -1.73
N LEU A 121 4.06 2.32 -2.33
CA LEU A 121 3.93 3.72 -1.91
C LEU A 121 3.47 3.82 -0.45
N GLU A 122 2.49 3.01 -0.03
CA GLU A 122 2.05 2.93 1.37
C GLU A 122 3.16 2.42 2.29
N ALA A 123 3.81 1.32 1.94
CA ALA A 123 4.87 0.73 2.76
C ALA A 123 6.09 1.64 2.93
N GLN A 124 6.35 2.55 1.98
CA GLN A 124 7.41 3.55 2.07
C GLN A 124 6.98 4.87 2.72
N GLY A 125 5.74 4.95 3.23
CA GLY A 125 5.23 6.13 3.93
C GLY A 125 4.96 7.33 3.02
N VAL A 126 4.79 7.12 1.72
CA VAL A 126 4.55 8.23 0.76
C VAL A 126 3.29 9.01 1.10
N PHE A 127 2.23 8.32 1.52
CA PHE A 127 0.99 8.97 1.95
C PHE A 127 1.09 9.60 3.35
N ASP A 128 1.98 9.09 4.22
CA ASP A 128 2.19 9.65 5.57
C ASP A 128 2.84 11.04 5.53
N VAL A 129 3.61 11.32 4.49
CA VAL A 129 4.30 12.60 4.29
C VAL A 129 3.45 13.62 3.51
N GLY A 130 2.17 13.36 3.31
CA GLY A 130 1.21 14.31 2.72
C GLY A 130 1.08 14.25 1.20
N VAL A 131 1.62 13.20 0.55
CA VAL A 131 1.28 12.91 -0.85
C VAL A 131 -0.12 12.30 -0.91
N VAL A 132 -0.92 12.72 -1.88
CA VAL A 132 -2.31 12.25 -2.06
C VAL A 132 -2.52 11.67 -3.46
N LEU A 133 -3.35 10.63 -3.55
CA LEU A 133 -3.80 10.06 -4.81
C LEU A 133 -4.81 11.01 -5.46
N VAL A 134 -4.62 11.31 -6.75
CA VAL A 134 -5.53 12.13 -7.55
C VAL A 134 -5.86 11.42 -8.87
N GLY A 135 -6.60 12.09 -9.75
CA GLY A 135 -6.92 11.56 -11.07
C GLY A 135 -7.88 10.37 -11.05
N SER A 136 -7.77 9.52 -12.07
CA SER A 136 -8.73 8.47 -12.37
C SER A 136 -8.83 7.41 -11.26
N LEU A 137 -7.73 7.06 -10.59
CA LEU A 137 -7.76 6.10 -9.48
C LEU A 137 -8.43 6.67 -8.23
N ALA A 138 -8.24 7.97 -7.93
CA ALA A 138 -8.97 8.63 -6.87
C ALA A 138 -10.48 8.67 -7.17
N PHE A 139 -10.85 8.88 -8.44
CA PHE A 139 -12.24 8.82 -8.88
C PHE A 139 -12.88 7.43 -8.67
N LEU A 140 -12.16 6.35 -8.98
CA LEU A 140 -12.62 4.98 -8.67
C LEU A 140 -12.77 4.74 -7.16
N ALA A 141 -11.85 5.26 -6.34
CA ALA A 141 -11.91 5.11 -4.88
C ALA A 141 -13.18 5.74 -4.26
N TYR A 142 -13.82 6.69 -4.95
CA TYR A 142 -15.06 7.32 -4.48
C TYR A 142 -16.33 6.49 -4.69
N GLU A 143 -16.29 5.41 -5.49
CA GLU A 143 -17.48 4.57 -5.76
C GLU A 143 -18.15 4.07 -4.47
N GLY A 144 -17.35 3.45 -3.59
CA GLY A 144 -17.83 2.94 -2.32
C GLY A 144 -18.32 4.05 -1.39
N MET A 145 -17.64 5.20 -1.38
CA MET A 145 -18.01 6.35 -0.55
C MET A 145 -19.34 6.98 -0.98
N LEU A 146 -19.57 7.07 -2.30
CA LEU A 146 -20.75 7.69 -2.88
C LEU A 146 -21.91 6.70 -3.07
N GLY A 147 -21.67 5.40 -2.88
CA GLY A 147 -22.64 4.35 -3.12
C GLY A 147 -23.03 4.24 -4.59
N VAL A 148 -22.05 4.39 -5.49
CA VAL A 148 -22.25 4.37 -6.94
C VAL A 148 -21.22 3.50 -7.64
N SER A 149 -21.56 3.00 -8.82
CA SER A 149 -20.63 2.38 -9.76
C SER A 149 -20.61 3.22 -11.04
N TRP A 150 -19.43 3.45 -11.58
CA TRP A 150 -19.26 4.20 -12.81
C TRP A 150 -19.44 3.27 -14.02
N SER A 151 -20.33 3.61 -14.96
CA SER A 151 -20.60 2.76 -16.13
C SER A 151 -19.38 2.59 -17.07
N SER A 152 -18.44 3.53 -17.03
CA SER A 152 -17.17 3.43 -17.72
C SER A 152 -16.10 2.91 -16.76
N SER A 153 -15.75 1.64 -16.89
CA SER A 153 -14.51 1.10 -16.33
C SER A 153 -13.33 1.72 -17.10
N TYR A 154 -12.91 2.93 -16.72
CA TYR A 154 -11.63 3.45 -17.19
C TYR A 154 -10.54 2.55 -16.63
N ARG A 155 -10.07 1.60 -17.45
CA ARG A 155 -8.78 0.96 -17.25
C ARG A 155 -7.69 2.01 -17.44
N THR A 156 -7.50 2.83 -16.42
CA THR A 156 -6.33 3.71 -16.29
C THR A 156 -5.17 2.86 -15.79
N ALA A 157 -4.04 2.94 -16.49
CA ALA A 157 -2.77 2.41 -15.98
C ALA A 157 -1.97 3.49 -15.25
N ASP A 158 -2.45 4.74 -15.31
CA ASP A 158 -1.77 5.90 -14.75
C ASP A 158 -2.15 6.05 -13.27
N ILE A 159 -1.12 6.31 -12.45
CA ILE A 159 -1.23 6.62 -11.02
C ILE A 159 -0.80 8.06 -10.86
N ASP A 160 -1.76 8.94 -10.60
CA ASP A 160 -1.51 10.36 -10.41
C ASP A 160 -1.38 10.69 -8.92
N LEU A 161 -0.27 11.32 -8.55
CA LEU A 161 0.02 11.74 -7.18
C LEU A 161 0.19 13.26 -7.13
N ALA A 162 -0.37 13.90 -6.10
CA ALA A 162 -0.17 15.31 -5.81
C ALA A 162 0.52 15.49 -4.45
N SER A 163 1.33 16.53 -4.33
CA SER A 163 2.03 16.88 -3.09
C SER A 163 2.03 18.40 -2.92
N PRO A 164 1.80 18.92 -1.70
CA PRO A 164 2.09 20.31 -1.41
C PRO A 164 3.61 20.46 -1.51
N GLY A 165 4.13 21.17 -2.52
CA GLY A 165 5.56 21.20 -2.90
C GLY A 165 6.60 21.61 -1.84
N ARG A 166 6.21 21.73 -0.57
CA ARG A 166 7.07 21.75 0.61
C ARG A 166 6.55 20.74 1.63
N ILE A 167 7.28 19.64 1.80
CA ILE A 167 7.13 18.73 2.94
C ILE A 167 8.32 19.03 3.87
N GLU A 168 8.07 19.63 5.04
CA GLU A 168 9.12 19.89 6.06
C GLU A 168 9.55 18.63 6.82
N VAL A 169 8.93 17.49 6.51
CA VAL A 169 9.29 16.17 7.04
C VAL A 169 10.24 15.49 6.05
N ALA A 170 11.42 15.11 6.54
CA ALA A 170 12.39 14.36 5.74
C ALA A 170 11.79 13.04 5.29
N VAL A 171 11.41 12.94 4.01
CA VAL A 171 11.10 11.65 3.38
C VAL A 171 12.44 10.91 3.22
N PRO A 172 12.64 9.73 3.84
CA PRO A 172 13.93 9.05 3.80
C PRO A 172 14.26 8.41 2.44
N ALA A 173 13.37 8.52 1.45
CA ALA A 173 13.52 7.90 0.14
C ALA A 173 13.05 8.82 -0.99
N SER A 174 13.79 8.82 -2.09
CA SER A 174 13.37 9.49 -3.33
C SER A 174 12.29 8.67 -4.04
N LEU A 175 11.37 9.33 -4.78
CA LEU A 175 10.34 8.61 -5.54
C LEU A 175 10.92 7.54 -6.50
N PRO A 176 12.03 7.78 -7.24
CA PRO A 176 12.69 6.73 -8.01
C PRO A 176 13.11 5.51 -7.19
N ASP A 177 13.65 5.70 -6.00
CA ASP A 177 14.06 4.59 -5.12
C ASP A 177 12.85 3.78 -4.64
N VAL A 178 11.75 4.47 -4.32
CA VAL A 178 10.48 3.85 -3.97
C VAL A 178 9.91 3.04 -5.15
N LEU A 179 9.91 3.61 -6.36
CA LEU A 179 9.43 2.92 -7.56
C LEU A 179 10.30 1.70 -7.90
N ALA A 180 11.61 1.75 -7.69
CA ALA A 180 12.49 0.60 -7.89
C ALA A 180 12.11 -0.60 -6.99
N LYS A 181 11.58 -0.34 -5.79
CA LYS A 181 11.07 -1.39 -4.88
C LYS A 181 9.79 -2.07 -5.37
N THR A 182 9.12 -1.55 -6.39
CA THR A 182 7.98 -2.28 -7.00
C THR A 182 8.41 -3.55 -7.72
N GLY A 183 9.68 -3.63 -8.15
CA GLY A 183 10.19 -4.67 -9.05
C GLY A 183 9.79 -4.45 -10.52
N LEU A 184 9.02 -3.40 -10.82
CA LEU A 184 8.63 -3.04 -12.17
C LEU A 184 9.71 -2.17 -12.83
N PRO A 185 9.95 -2.31 -14.15
CA PRO A 185 10.98 -1.57 -14.86
C PRO A 185 10.55 -0.12 -15.17
N PHE A 186 10.38 0.69 -14.13
CA PHE A 186 10.08 2.11 -14.28
C PHE A 186 11.25 2.88 -14.90
N ALA A 187 10.93 3.80 -15.80
CA ALA A 187 11.86 4.75 -16.37
C ALA A 187 11.29 6.16 -16.27
N ALA A 188 12.12 7.10 -15.82
CA ALA A 188 11.81 8.52 -15.80
C ALA A 188 11.53 9.03 -17.21
N ILE A 189 10.46 9.80 -17.35
CA ILE A 189 10.19 10.60 -18.54
C ILE A 189 10.89 11.95 -18.33
N PRO A 190 11.80 12.37 -19.23
CA PRO A 190 12.47 13.66 -19.10
C PRO A 190 11.47 14.81 -19.01
N ALA A 191 11.69 15.73 -18.07
CA ALA A 191 10.93 16.97 -17.99
C ALA A 191 11.29 17.89 -19.16
N LEU A 192 10.44 18.90 -19.42
CA LEU A 192 10.70 19.90 -20.45
C LEU A 192 12.00 20.69 -20.17
N ASP A 193 12.29 20.96 -18.89
CA ASP A 193 13.58 21.47 -18.44
C ASP A 193 14.47 20.31 -17.95
N PRO A 194 15.62 20.03 -18.59
CA PRO A 194 16.53 18.96 -18.20
C PRO A 194 17.14 19.11 -16.79
N ARG A 195 17.10 20.32 -16.21
CA ARG A 195 17.61 20.57 -14.84
C ARG A 195 16.59 20.24 -13.75
N SER A 196 15.32 20.12 -14.13
CA SER A 196 14.24 19.80 -13.21
C SER A 196 14.13 18.28 -13.03
N PRO A 197 13.86 17.78 -11.81
CA PRO A 197 13.65 16.36 -11.59
C PRO A 197 12.41 15.87 -12.36
N SER A 198 12.46 14.64 -12.86
CA SER A 198 11.30 14.01 -13.52
C SER A 198 10.13 13.84 -12.56
N THR A 199 8.95 14.27 -13.00
CA THR A 199 7.68 14.11 -12.29
C THR A 199 6.81 13.00 -12.87
N ALA A 200 7.22 12.42 -14.01
CA ALA A 200 6.50 11.35 -14.69
C ALA A 200 7.39 10.13 -14.91
N PHE A 201 6.85 8.94 -14.68
CA PHE A 201 7.53 7.66 -14.81
C PHE A 201 6.64 6.68 -15.56
N LYS A 202 7.23 5.84 -16.42
CA LYS A 202 6.51 4.80 -17.16
C LYS A 202 7.18 3.44 -17.02
N VAL A 203 6.38 2.38 -16.94
CA VAL A 203 6.89 1.01 -17.03
C VAL A 203 7.34 0.75 -18.48
N ARG A 204 8.61 0.36 -18.67
CA ARG A 204 9.09 -0.05 -19.99
C ARG A 204 8.43 -1.36 -20.39
N ARG A 205 7.88 -1.45 -21.60
CA ARG A 205 7.55 -2.76 -22.20
C ARG A 205 8.85 -3.55 -22.35
N GLN A 206 8.91 -4.73 -21.77
CA GLN A 206 9.94 -5.69 -22.15
C GLN A 206 9.67 -6.07 -23.60
N GLN A 207 10.65 -5.87 -24.48
CA GLN A 207 10.68 -6.59 -25.76
C GLN A 207 10.89 -8.06 -25.39
N LEU A 208 9.90 -8.90 -25.69
CA LEU A 208 10.02 -10.35 -25.67
C LEU A 208 11.03 -10.81 -26.72
#